data_AF-A0AB39SLE3-F1
#
_entry.id   AF-A0AB39SLE3-F1
#
_cell.length_a   1.000
_cell.length_b   1.000
_cell.length_c   1.000
_cell.angle_alpha   90.00
_cell.angle_beta   90.00
_cell.angle_gamma   90.00
#
_symmetry.space_group_name_H-M   'P 1'
#
loop_
_entity.id
_entity.type
_entity.pdbx_description
1 polymer ?
#
loop_
_entity_poly.entity_id
_entity_poly.type
_entity_poly.pdbx_seq_one_letter_code
_entity_poly.pdbx_strand_id
1 'polypeptide(L)'
;MSGSLAPGGWSGSERGMWAAFRRGEWFADEGEIRASVVRGLLLAPPPAEAGHLPRLRLRDVRITGRLDLAEAIVPGTLRLHNCRFEQAPCLDGASLGALEMRDCVLPGLSAVGVTIGWKCEISGCRVEGPIDLYGASIGGTLHLENSRLTGHGERRGERALQLLCATIGGDIQASTGLHVDGCTDLRDTSVRGSVVLKRAELLNPSGIALKANRLHIGGNLSCRGLVAEGTVDLCDARVGGGALFEGASLTTEHGPALRAHGIDVGAVLNCCDGFTARGRVSLSSITVRSRVCFHDAVIDVPSDTPALTCRRSTASELALTTREPVRGTVDLSHTRLTVLRGTPDSWPDTVRLEAVVYDSLLPQLPAVQRLPLLTRDPEGFTPQPYEQLAAAYRLHGHDGDARTVLLAKQRRLRTTLPWPGRVWSRLQDVTVGYGYRPMRAVWWLCAIVLSGILLFTRWPPQAVDPGKPPHFQAAIYTFDLVLPLVDFGQEQAFSPRGGLQWAAVVLVCLGWLLATTAAAGANRMLRRA
;
A
#
# COMPACT_ATOMS: atom_id res chain seq x y z
N MET A 1 -23.86 9.91 64.80
CA MET A 1 -23.58 11.30 64.35
C MET A 1 -22.07 11.58 64.20
N SER A 2 -21.23 10.60 63.81
CA SER A 2 -19.76 10.77 63.78
C SER A 2 -19.15 11.06 62.39
N GLY A 3 -19.97 11.19 61.34
CA GLY A 3 -19.49 11.38 59.95
C GLY A 3 -19.48 12.82 59.43
N SER A 4 -19.76 13.82 60.29
CA SER A 4 -19.93 15.23 59.89
C SER A 4 -18.70 16.11 60.12
N LEU A 5 -17.63 15.58 60.71
CA LEU A 5 -16.39 16.32 60.96
C LEU A 5 -15.24 15.67 60.18
N ALA A 6 -14.38 16.50 59.60
CA ALA A 6 -13.17 16.03 58.94
C ALA A 6 -12.26 15.30 59.96
N PRO A 7 -11.57 14.22 59.57
CA PRO A 7 -10.67 13.50 60.48
C PRO A 7 -9.56 14.41 61.04
N GLY A 8 -9.16 14.17 62.29
CA GLY A 8 -8.07 14.90 62.94
C GLY A 8 -6.74 14.72 62.21
N GLY A 9 -5.87 15.75 62.26
CA GLY A 9 -4.53 15.71 61.63
C GLY A 9 -4.50 16.02 60.13
N TRP A 10 -5.61 16.49 59.55
CA TRP A 10 -5.67 16.97 58.17
C TRP A 10 -5.19 18.42 58.07
N SER A 11 -4.57 18.80 56.95
CA SER A 11 -4.21 20.19 56.67
C SER A 11 -5.45 21.06 56.42
N GLY A 12 -5.27 22.38 56.33
CA GLY A 12 -6.36 23.29 55.94
C GLY A 12 -6.94 22.92 54.57
N SER A 13 -6.07 22.69 53.59
CA SER A 13 -6.42 22.27 52.23
C SER A 13 -7.15 20.91 52.22
N GLU A 14 -6.70 19.94 53.00
CA GLU A 14 -7.34 18.62 53.10
C GLU A 14 -8.75 18.70 53.70
N ARG A 15 -8.96 19.55 54.71
CA ARG A 15 -10.31 19.83 55.25
C ARG A 15 -11.20 20.53 54.24
N GLY A 16 -10.65 21.46 53.47
CA GLY A 16 -11.35 22.12 52.36
C GLY A 16 -11.79 21.12 51.28
N MET A 17 -10.88 20.23 50.88
CA MET A 17 -11.17 19.13 49.95
C MET A 17 -12.27 18.21 50.48
N TRP A 18 -12.22 17.84 51.76
CA TRP A 18 -13.27 17.02 52.40
C TRP A 18 -14.65 17.67 52.28
N ALA A 19 -14.76 18.97 52.54
CA ALA A 19 -16.02 19.69 52.46
C ALA A 19 -16.54 19.79 51.02
N ALA A 20 -15.64 20.13 50.07
CA ALA A 20 -15.97 20.19 48.64
C ALA A 20 -16.41 18.82 48.10
N PHE A 21 -15.76 17.73 48.53
CA PHE A 21 -16.10 16.37 48.14
C PHE A 21 -17.56 16.03 48.48
N ARG A 22 -18.02 16.37 49.70
CA ARG A 22 -19.39 16.10 50.17
C ARG A 22 -20.46 16.87 49.39
N ARG A 23 -20.10 18.05 48.85
CA ARG A 23 -20.97 18.85 47.96
C ARG A 23 -20.84 18.48 46.49
N GLY A 24 -19.82 17.71 46.12
CA GLY A 24 -19.47 17.38 44.74
C GLY A 24 -18.94 18.57 43.93
N GLU A 25 -18.41 19.57 44.63
CA GLU A 25 -17.85 20.79 44.05
C GLU A 25 -16.37 20.63 43.69
N TRP A 26 -15.84 21.56 42.89
CA TRP A 26 -14.40 21.63 42.65
C TRP A 26 -13.70 22.13 43.92
N PHE A 27 -12.70 21.38 44.37
CA PHE A 27 -11.70 21.90 45.29
C PHE A 27 -10.54 22.46 44.46
N ALA A 28 -10.28 23.76 44.61
CA ALA A 28 -9.17 24.43 43.97
C ALA A 28 -8.36 25.16 45.05
N ASP A 29 -7.09 24.78 45.18
CA ASP A 29 -6.15 25.35 46.11
C ASP A 29 -4.74 25.05 45.57
N GLU A 30 -3.85 26.04 45.56
CA GLU A 30 -2.44 25.86 45.15
C GLU A 30 -1.61 25.08 46.20
N GLY A 31 -2.28 24.63 47.26
CA GLY A 31 -1.71 23.87 48.36
C GLY A 31 -1.39 22.40 48.06
N GLU A 32 -0.81 21.76 49.07
CA GLU A 32 -0.43 20.34 49.04
C GLU A 32 -1.50 19.46 49.71
N ILE A 33 -1.81 18.35 49.05
CA ILE A 33 -2.72 17.30 49.56
C ILE A 33 -1.98 15.98 49.56
N ARG A 34 -1.99 15.27 50.70
CA ARG A 34 -1.39 13.93 50.77
C ARG A 34 -2.22 12.93 49.97
N ALA A 35 -1.53 12.11 49.17
CA ALA A 35 -2.14 11.05 48.40
C ALA A 35 -2.89 10.02 49.25
N SER A 36 -2.45 9.78 50.49
CA SER A 36 -3.15 8.92 51.45
C SER A 36 -4.52 9.46 51.87
N VAL A 37 -4.68 10.78 51.92
CA VAL A 37 -5.97 11.44 52.21
C VAL A 37 -6.90 11.31 51.01
N VAL A 38 -6.38 11.51 49.79
CA VAL A 38 -7.14 11.27 48.55
C VAL A 38 -7.61 9.81 48.46
N ARG A 39 -6.71 8.85 48.69
CA ARG A 39 -7.04 7.41 48.75
C ARG A 39 -8.14 7.14 49.79
N GLY A 40 -7.99 7.68 51.00
CA GLY A 40 -8.97 7.52 52.07
C GLY A 40 -10.37 8.01 51.70
N LEU A 41 -10.47 9.18 51.07
CA LEU A 41 -11.75 9.73 50.58
C LEU A 41 -12.40 8.86 49.48
N LEU A 42 -11.60 8.26 48.61
CA LEU A 42 -12.10 7.41 47.53
C LEU A 42 -12.56 6.03 48.02
N LEU A 43 -11.85 5.44 48.98
CA LEU A 43 -12.16 4.11 49.52
C LEU A 43 -13.26 4.15 50.61
N ALA A 44 -13.33 5.23 51.37
CA ALA A 44 -14.31 5.43 52.44
C ALA A 44 -14.95 6.83 52.32
N PRO A 45 -15.82 7.04 51.32
CA PRO A 45 -16.39 8.36 51.06
C PRO A 45 -17.26 8.83 52.24
N PRO A 46 -17.10 10.08 52.74
CA PRO A 46 -17.98 10.63 53.76
C PRO A 46 -19.41 10.78 53.23
N PRO A 47 -20.42 10.82 54.12
CA PRO A 47 -21.81 11.02 53.73
C PRO A 47 -21.96 12.36 53.00
N ALA A 48 -22.73 12.35 51.92
CA ALA A 48 -23.01 13.56 51.14
C ALA A 48 -23.66 14.65 52.01
N GLU A 49 -23.48 15.92 51.62
CA GLU A 49 -24.31 16.99 52.15
C GLU A 49 -25.74 16.85 51.60
N ALA A 50 -26.76 17.24 52.37
CA ALA A 50 -28.15 17.06 51.97
C ALA A 50 -28.41 17.78 50.64
N GLY A 51 -28.92 17.05 49.64
CA GLY A 51 -29.15 17.56 48.28
C GLY A 51 -27.95 17.49 47.34
N HIS A 52 -26.79 17.00 47.79
CA HIS A 52 -25.58 16.89 46.99
C HIS A 52 -25.19 15.42 46.70
N LEU A 53 -24.37 15.23 45.66
CA LEU A 53 -23.72 13.95 45.36
C LEU A 53 -22.23 14.05 45.69
N PRO A 54 -21.66 13.07 46.40
CA PRO A 54 -20.24 13.10 46.75
C PRO A 54 -19.39 12.85 45.51
N ARG A 55 -18.45 13.75 45.21
CA ARG A 55 -17.56 13.64 44.03
C ARG A 55 -16.18 14.20 44.33
N LEU A 56 -15.14 13.49 43.93
CA LEU A 56 -13.78 14.03 43.98
C LEU A 56 -13.48 14.82 42.71
N ARG A 57 -13.25 16.12 42.87
CA ARG A 57 -12.88 17.06 41.82
C ARG A 57 -11.78 17.98 42.33
N LEU A 58 -10.55 17.77 41.87
CA LEU A 58 -9.40 18.56 42.30
C LEU A 58 -8.89 19.42 41.15
N ARG A 59 -8.54 20.66 41.46
CA ARG A 59 -7.93 21.60 40.53
C ARG A 59 -6.76 22.35 41.16
N ASP A 60 -5.69 22.56 40.42
CA ASP A 60 -4.54 23.39 40.83
C ASP A 60 -3.78 22.85 42.05
N VAL A 61 -3.97 21.57 42.41
CA VAL A 61 -3.42 20.94 43.61
C VAL A 61 -2.11 20.20 43.34
N ARG A 62 -1.19 20.24 44.31
CA ARG A 62 -0.04 19.32 44.37
C ARG A 62 -0.35 18.10 45.25
N ILE A 63 -0.29 16.90 44.67
CA ILE A 63 -0.50 15.64 45.38
C ILE A 63 0.86 15.08 45.83
N THR A 64 1.04 14.96 47.15
CA THR A 64 2.28 14.49 47.78
C THR A 64 2.22 13.02 48.16
N GLY A 65 3.33 12.30 47.97
CA GLY A 65 3.41 10.83 48.09
C GLY A 65 2.73 10.07 46.93
N ARG A 66 2.69 8.74 47.02
CA ARG A 66 2.11 7.86 45.98
C ARG A 66 0.60 7.74 46.13
N LEU A 67 -0.15 8.16 45.11
CA LEU A 67 -1.57 7.83 44.98
C LEU A 67 -1.71 6.39 44.51
N ASP A 68 -1.72 5.48 45.47
CA ASP A 68 -2.04 4.09 45.26
C ASP A 68 -3.56 3.94 45.31
N LEU A 69 -4.15 3.38 44.26
CA LEU A 69 -5.53 2.91 44.16
C LEU A 69 -5.55 1.49 43.56
N ALA A 70 -4.47 0.72 43.73
CA ALA A 70 -4.41 -0.64 43.24
C ALA A 70 -5.57 -1.47 43.80
N GLU A 71 -6.24 -2.21 42.93
CA GLU A 71 -7.41 -3.06 43.21
C GLU A 71 -8.61 -2.32 43.82
N ALA A 72 -8.59 -0.99 43.82
CA ALA A 72 -9.67 -0.19 44.40
C ALA A 72 -10.89 -0.16 43.48
N ILE A 73 -12.08 -0.15 44.08
CA ILE A 73 -13.34 0.11 43.37
C ILE A 73 -13.77 1.54 43.68
N VAL A 74 -13.67 2.42 42.68
CA VAL A 74 -14.06 3.83 42.74
C VAL A 74 -15.31 4.02 41.87
N PRO A 75 -16.52 3.98 42.44
CA PRO A 75 -17.77 3.98 41.66
C PRO A 75 -18.01 5.29 40.88
N GLY A 76 -17.34 6.38 41.26
CA GLY A 76 -17.48 7.69 40.65
C GLY A 76 -16.43 8.02 39.57
N THR A 77 -16.44 9.27 39.14
CA THR A 77 -15.41 9.84 38.27
C THR A 77 -14.31 10.46 39.11
N LEU A 78 -13.06 10.11 38.83
CA LEU A 78 -11.88 10.80 39.36
C LEU A 78 -11.54 11.97 38.43
N ARG A 79 -11.79 13.21 38.86
CA ARG A 79 -11.50 14.43 38.07
C ARG A 79 -10.34 15.22 38.67
N LEU A 80 -9.30 15.40 37.86
CA LEU A 80 -8.05 16.05 38.23
C LEU A 80 -7.67 17.03 37.11
N HIS A 81 -7.66 18.33 37.41
CA HIS A 81 -7.39 19.39 36.43
C HIS A 81 -6.21 20.23 36.89
N ASN A 82 -5.19 20.42 36.06
CA ASN A 82 -3.98 21.19 36.42
C ASN A 82 -3.34 20.72 37.74
N CYS A 83 -3.38 19.41 38.01
CA CYS A 83 -2.80 18.83 39.23
C CYS A 83 -1.37 18.34 38.96
N ARG A 84 -0.50 18.44 39.98
CA ARG A 84 0.88 17.93 39.92
C ARG A 84 1.06 16.77 40.89
N PHE A 85 1.64 15.68 40.42
CA PHE A 85 1.96 14.52 41.24
C PHE A 85 3.44 14.48 41.57
N GLU A 86 3.76 14.22 42.84
CA GLU A 86 5.14 14.00 43.28
C GLU A 86 5.66 12.61 42.88
N GLN A 87 4.80 11.59 42.95
CA GLN A 87 5.13 10.20 42.62
C GLN A 87 4.09 9.62 41.66
N ALA A 88 4.46 8.57 40.92
CA ALA A 88 3.61 8.00 39.89
C ALA A 88 2.34 7.38 40.51
N PRO A 89 1.13 7.85 40.16
CA PRO A 89 -0.11 7.19 40.56
C PRO A 89 -0.16 5.74 40.08
N CYS A 90 -0.72 4.88 40.92
CA CYS A 90 -0.87 3.45 40.69
C CYS A 90 -2.35 3.09 40.74
N LEU A 91 -2.91 2.66 39.62
CA LEU A 91 -4.31 2.28 39.42
C LEU A 91 -4.43 0.81 38.98
N ASP A 92 -3.42 -0.01 39.27
CA ASP A 92 -3.33 -1.39 38.79
C ASP A 92 -4.52 -2.22 39.32
N GLY A 93 -5.24 -2.88 38.42
CA GLY A 93 -6.44 -3.66 38.75
C GLY A 93 -7.61 -2.84 39.30
N ALA A 94 -7.53 -1.50 39.31
CA ALA A 94 -8.59 -0.66 39.84
C ALA A 94 -9.82 -0.66 38.91
N SER A 95 -10.99 -0.44 39.47
CA SER A 95 -12.25 -0.25 38.74
C SER A 95 -12.78 1.16 38.99
N LEU A 96 -12.81 2.00 37.95
CA LEU A 96 -13.28 3.38 38.03
C LEU A 96 -14.50 3.60 37.12
N GLY A 97 -15.43 4.45 37.55
CA GLY A 97 -16.51 4.90 36.67
C GLY A 97 -15.97 5.68 35.46
N ALA A 98 -15.09 6.66 35.71
CA ALA A 98 -14.36 7.39 34.68
C ALA A 98 -13.07 8.01 35.28
N LEU A 99 -12.08 8.22 34.44
CA LEU A 99 -10.82 8.90 34.79
C LEU A 99 -10.68 10.14 33.90
N GLU A 100 -10.61 11.32 34.51
CA GLU A 100 -10.41 12.58 33.80
C GLU A 100 -9.20 13.30 34.39
N MET A 101 -8.08 13.25 33.68
CA MET A 101 -6.84 13.97 33.96
C MET A 101 -6.64 14.99 32.85
N ARG A 102 -6.75 16.29 33.19
CA ARG A 102 -6.55 17.39 32.27
C ARG A 102 -5.42 18.29 32.72
N ASP A 103 -4.51 18.63 31.83
CA ASP A 103 -3.43 19.58 32.10
C ASP A 103 -2.56 19.18 33.31
N CYS A 104 -2.51 17.89 33.63
CA CYS A 104 -1.80 17.36 34.80
C CYS A 104 -0.32 17.09 34.49
N VAL A 105 0.52 17.15 35.52
CA VAL A 105 1.93 16.75 35.44
C VAL A 105 2.13 15.47 36.25
N LEU A 106 2.60 14.42 35.58
CA LEU A 106 2.77 13.09 36.12
C LEU A 106 4.21 12.59 35.92
N PRO A 107 4.86 12.02 36.93
CA PRO A 107 6.13 11.32 36.74
C PRO A 107 5.95 9.96 36.04
N GLY A 108 4.71 9.47 35.91
CA GLY A 108 4.32 8.22 35.25
C GLY A 108 2.88 7.87 35.61
N LEU A 109 2.29 6.85 35.00
CA LEU A 109 0.97 6.33 35.36
C LEU A 109 0.97 4.82 35.19
N SER A 110 0.86 4.08 36.30
CA SER A 110 0.63 2.64 36.27
C SER A 110 -0.86 2.39 36.37
N ALA A 111 -1.44 1.70 35.40
CA ALA A 111 -2.86 1.37 35.34
C ALA A 111 -3.05 0.00 34.66
N VAL A 112 -2.23 -0.96 35.06
CA VAL A 112 -2.21 -2.32 34.51
C VAL A 112 -3.52 -3.02 34.87
N GLY A 113 -4.24 -3.52 33.86
CA GLY A 113 -5.51 -4.22 34.07
C GLY A 113 -6.64 -3.34 34.62
N VAL A 114 -6.50 -2.01 34.56
CA VAL A 114 -7.54 -1.09 35.04
C VAL A 114 -8.83 -1.28 34.23
N THR A 115 -9.98 -1.22 34.91
CA THR A 115 -11.29 -1.16 34.27
C THR A 115 -11.87 0.24 34.43
N ILE A 116 -12.18 0.91 33.33
CA ILE A 116 -12.79 2.24 33.29
C ILE A 116 -14.13 2.10 32.58
N GLY A 117 -15.24 2.29 33.30
CA GLY A 117 -16.59 2.04 32.77
C GLY A 117 -16.97 2.94 31.60
N TRP A 118 -16.53 4.19 31.62
CA TRP A 118 -16.88 5.19 30.62
C TRP A 118 -15.63 5.83 30.00
N LYS A 119 -15.41 7.12 30.24
CA LYS A 119 -14.35 7.91 29.61
C LYS A 119 -13.04 7.75 30.36
N CYS A 120 -11.95 7.56 29.60
CA CYS A 120 -10.59 7.75 30.08
C CYS A 120 -10.00 8.96 29.34
N GLU A 121 -9.65 10.01 30.07
CA GLU A 121 -9.12 11.24 29.51
C GLU A 121 -7.80 11.59 30.17
N ILE A 122 -6.77 11.71 29.34
CA ILE A 122 -5.40 12.10 29.71
C ILE A 122 -4.99 13.16 28.67
N SER A 123 -5.62 14.34 28.73
CA SER A 123 -5.48 15.40 27.73
C SER A 123 -4.75 16.62 28.31
N GLY A 124 -3.84 17.23 27.56
CA GLY A 124 -3.01 18.34 28.03
C GLY A 124 -1.95 17.91 29.06
N CYS A 125 -1.81 16.61 29.32
CA CYS A 125 -0.95 16.11 30.38
C CYS A 125 0.52 16.07 29.93
N ARG A 126 1.43 16.38 30.85
CA ARG A 126 2.87 16.12 30.70
C ARG A 126 3.24 14.91 31.55
N VAL A 127 3.64 13.83 30.91
CA VAL A 127 4.03 12.58 31.58
C VAL A 127 5.50 12.29 31.28
N GLU A 128 6.33 12.32 32.32
CA GLU A 128 7.78 12.17 32.17
C GLU A 128 8.22 10.70 32.07
N GLY A 129 7.50 9.80 32.73
CA GLY A 129 7.66 8.35 32.67
C GLY A 129 6.60 7.66 31.79
N PRO A 130 6.52 6.31 31.87
CA PRO A 130 5.58 5.54 31.07
C PRO A 130 4.13 5.71 31.54
N ILE A 131 3.19 5.65 30.59
CA ILE A 131 1.78 5.33 30.84
C ILE A 131 1.58 3.84 30.53
N ASP A 132 1.36 3.05 31.57
CA ASP A 132 1.09 1.62 31.46
C ASP A 132 -0.42 1.31 31.59
N LEU A 133 -1.06 1.07 30.45
CA LEU A 133 -2.45 0.60 30.34
C LEU A 133 -2.50 -0.84 29.79
N TYR A 134 -1.48 -1.66 30.09
CA TYR A 134 -1.46 -3.07 29.71
C TYR A 134 -2.74 -3.78 30.18
N GLY A 135 -3.45 -4.43 29.26
CA GLY A 135 -4.67 -5.16 29.57
C GLY A 135 -5.82 -4.30 30.10
N ALA A 136 -5.77 -2.97 29.96
CA ALA A 136 -6.83 -2.08 30.41
C ALA A 136 -8.13 -2.30 29.62
N SER A 137 -9.27 -2.19 30.30
CA SER A 137 -10.60 -2.23 29.71
C SER A 137 -11.26 -0.86 29.87
N ILE A 138 -11.43 -0.13 28.77
CA ILE A 138 -12.05 1.20 28.75
C ILE A 138 -13.35 1.09 27.97
N GLY A 139 -14.50 1.23 28.66
CA GLY A 139 -15.82 1.09 28.04
C GLY A 139 -16.15 2.18 27.01
N GLY A 140 -15.56 3.38 27.17
CA GLY A 140 -15.71 4.50 26.27
C GLY A 140 -14.43 4.83 25.48
N THR A 141 -14.23 6.11 25.24
CA THR A 141 -13.09 6.65 24.46
C THR A 141 -11.91 6.98 25.35
N LEU A 142 -10.70 6.68 24.86
CA LEU A 142 -9.44 7.16 25.40
C LEU A 142 -9.02 8.46 24.72
N HIS A 143 -8.95 9.56 25.46
CA HIS A 143 -8.50 10.86 24.95
C HIS A 143 -7.05 11.15 25.37
N LEU A 144 -6.23 11.55 24.41
CA LEU A 144 -4.79 11.84 24.56
C LEU A 144 -4.41 13.20 23.95
N GLU A 145 -5.39 14.07 23.74
CA GLU A 145 -5.22 15.32 22.99
C GLU A 145 -4.30 16.29 23.73
N ASN A 146 -3.40 16.96 23.00
CA ASN A 146 -2.46 17.93 23.54
C ASN A 146 -1.51 17.39 24.63
N SER A 147 -1.36 16.08 24.76
CA SER A 147 -0.52 15.46 25.78
C SER A 147 0.91 15.24 25.28
N ARG A 148 1.89 15.43 26.18
CA ARG A 148 3.31 15.17 25.95
C ARG A 148 3.76 14.02 26.83
N LEU A 149 4.10 12.90 26.20
CA LEU A 149 4.55 11.68 26.86
C LEU A 149 6.03 11.49 26.52
N THR A 150 6.93 11.88 27.42
CA THR A 150 8.37 11.85 27.12
C THR A 150 9.06 10.57 27.56
N GLY A 151 8.27 9.58 28.01
CA GLY A 151 8.64 8.33 28.68
C GLY A 151 10.08 7.85 28.49
N HIS A 152 11.01 8.48 29.21
CA HIS A 152 12.35 7.94 29.41
C HIS A 152 12.19 6.86 30.46
N GLY A 153 11.90 5.65 30.02
CA GLY A 153 12.12 4.50 30.88
C GLY A 153 13.59 4.40 31.30
N GLU A 154 13.89 3.57 32.31
CA GLU A 154 15.25 3.45 32.86
C GLU A 154 16.28 3.01 31.80
N ARG A 155 15.82 2.44 30.67
CA ARG A 155 16.60 2.15 29.47
C ARG A 155 16.06 2.86 28.22
N ARG A 156 16.98 3.33 27.38
CA ARG A 156 16.70 3.90 26.04
C ARG A 156 15.93 2.87 25.19
N GLY A 157 14.69 3.18 24.78
CA GLY A 157 13.81 2.29 23.99
C GLY A 157 12.62 1.69 24.74
N GLU A 158 12.39 2.08 26.00
CA GLU A 158 11.20 1.72 26.78
C GLU A 158 9.90 2.34 26.22
N ARG A 159 8.75 1.82 26.67
CA ARG A 159 7.42 2.11 26.12
C ARG A 159 6.86 3.35 26.81
N ALA A 160 6.69 4.45 26.09
CA ALA A 160 6.12 5.68 26.62
C ALA A 160 4.60 5.58 26.81
N LEU A 161 3.93 4.91 25.88
CA LEU A 161 2.50 4.60 25.96
C LEU A 161 2.28 3.12 25.66
N GLN A 162 1.81 2.38 26.66
CA GLN A 162 1.52 0.96 26.55
C GLN A 162 0.01 0.74 26.63
N LEU A 163 -0.55 0.12 25.60
CA LEU A 163 -1.93 -0.34 25.49
C LEU A 163 -2.01 -1.81 25.05
N LEU A 164 -0.91 -2.57 25.20
CA LEU A 164 -0.84 -3.98 24.84
C LEU A 164 -1.99 -4.76 25.49
N CYS A 165 -2.72 -5.53 24.68
CA CYS A 165 -3.89 -6.31 25.10
C CYS A 165 -5.07 -5.49 25.68
N ALA A 166 -5.09 -4.16 25.50
CA ALA A 166 -6.20 -3.33 25.98
C ALA A 166 -7.47 -3.50 25.12
N THR A 167 -8.64 -3.25 25.73
CA THR A 167 -9.94 -3.21 25.05
C THR A 167 -10.56 -1.83 25.20
N ILE A 168 -10.87 -1.18 24.07
CA ILE A 168 -11.47 0.15 24.00
C ILE A 168 -12.84 0.04 23.34
N GLY A 169 -13.90 0.32 24.09
CA GLY A 169 -15.29 0.27 23.63
C GLY A 169 -15.68 1.47 22.75
N GLY A 170 -14.95 2.58 22.84
CA GLY A 170 -15.07 3.74 21.98
C GLY A 170 -13.91 3.87 20.99
N ASP A 171 -13.36 5.08 20.91
CA ASP A 171 -12.21 5.42 20.06
C ASP A 171 -10.93 5.58 20.89
N ILE A 172 -9.77 5.59 20.22
CA ILE A 172 -8.56 6.24 20.74
C ILE A 172 -8.43 7.58 20.00
N GLN A 173 -8.50 8.69 20.73
CA GLN A 173 -8.52 10.03 20.15
C GLN A 173 -7.28 10.85 20.53
N ALA A 174 -6.48 11.15 19.53
CA ALA A 174 -5.40 12.14 19.54
C ALA A 174 -5.54 12.99 18.26
N SER A 175 -6.56 13.86 18.26
CA SER A 175 -6.91 14.68 17.10
C SER A 175 -5.93 15.85 16.87
N THR A 176 -5.19 16.23 17.92
CA THR A 176 -4.23 17.33 17.90
C THR A 176 -3.24 17.18 19.05
N GLY A 177 -2.01 17.66 18.82
CA GLY A 177 -1.05 17.99 19.87
C GLY A 177 -0.51 16.82 20.69
N LEU A 178 -0.74 15.57 20.29
CA LEU A 178 -0.11 14.42 20.94
C LEU A 178 1.36 14.33 20.49
N HIS A 179 2.26 14.35 21.46
CA HIS A 179 3.69 14.14 21.27
C HIS A 179 4.14 13.00 22.18
N VAL A 180 4.76 11.97 21.59
CA VAL A 180 5.26 10.81 22.30
C VAL A 180 6.74 10.61 21.94
N ASP A 181 7.62 10.74 22.93
CA ASP A 181 9.02 10.35 22.84
C ASP A 181 9.18 8.99 23.51
N GLY A 182 9.39 7.96 22.68
CA GLY A 182 9.40 6.55 23.03
C GLY A 182 8.43 5.71 22.21
N CYS A 183 8.40 4.41 22.50
CA CYS A 183 7.53 3.48 21.77
C CYS A 183 6.06 3.63 22.21
N THR A 184 5.15 3.77 21.24
CA THR A 184 3.70 3.60 21.42
C THR A 184 3.30 2.17 21.08
N ASP A 185 2.88 1.38 22.06
CA ASP A 185 2.56 -0.05 21.91
C ASP A 185 1.05 -0.29 21.98
N LEU A 186 0.43 -0.54 20.82
CA LEU A 186 -0.98 -0.89 20.60
C LEU A 186 -1.14 -2.36 20.16
N ARG A 187 -0.17 -3.23 20.46
CA ARG A 187 -0.24 -4.63 20.03
C ARG A 187 -1.38 -5.36 20.70
N ASP A 188 -2.04 -6.24 19.96
CA ASP A 188 -3.17 -7.06 20.47
C ASP A 188 -4.32 -6.22 21.09
N THR A 189 -4.35 -4.90 20.85
CA THR A 189 -5.40 -4.02 21.33
C THR A 189 -6.64 -4.19 20.44
N SER A 190 -7.83 -4.16 21.04
CA SER A 190 -9.10 -4.13 20.32
C SER A 190 -9.81 -2.80 20.54
N VAL A 191 -10.12 -2.10 19.46
CA VAL A 191 -10.82 -0.82 19.45
C VAL A 191 -12.10 -0.98 18.65
N ARG A 192 -13.26 -0.85 19.29
CA ARG A 192 -14.55 -0.97 18.60
C ARG A 192 -14.76 0.16 17.59
N GLY A 193 -14.34 1.37 17.96
CA GLY A 193 -14.40 2.57 17.13
C GLY A 193 -13.17 2.73 16.24
N SER A 194 -12.64 3.95 16.18
CA SER A 194 -11.50 4.35 15.37
C SER A 194 -10.27 4.68 16.23
N VAL A 195 -9.08 4.58 15.62
CA VAL A 195 -7.84 5.10 16.19
C VAL A 195 -7.45 6.35 15.41
N VAL A 196 -7.41 7.49 16.10
CA VAL A 196 -7.17 8.81 15.50
C VAL A 196 -5.86 9.37 16.06
N LEU A 197 -4.84 9.46 15.21
CA LEU A 197 -3.50 9.99 15.49
C LEU A 197 -3.21 11.15 14.52
N LYS A 198 -4.11 12.12 14.46
CA LYS A 198 -4.00 13.24 13.52
C LYS A 198 -2.96 14.22 14.02
N ARG A 199 -1.98 14.54 13.17
CA ARG A 199 -0.87 15.45 13.49
C ARG A 199 -0.16 15.10 14.80
N ALA A 200 -0.16 13.82 15.16
CA ALA A 200 0.59 13.32 16.29
C ALA A 200 2.08 13.24 15.90
N GLU A 201 2.96 13.41 16.89
CA GLU A 201 4.40 13.24 16.75
C GLU A 201 4.80 12.01 17.56
N LEU A 202 5.24 10.95 16.89
CA LEU A 202 5.67 9.71 17.52
C LEU A 202 7.16 9.51 17.24
N LEU A 203 8.00 9.66 18.26
CA LEU A 203 9.45 9.71 18.13
C LEU A 203 10.07 8.51 18.81
N ASN A 204 10.71 7.63 18.04
CA ASN A 204 11.57 6.56 18.50
C ASN A 204 12.58 6.21 17.38
N PRO A 205 13.54 7.13 17.07
CA PRO A 205 14.37 7.06 15.88
C PRO A 205 15.21 5.77 15.80
N SER A 206 15.62 5.22 16.95
CA SER A 206 16.37 3.97 17.05
C SER A 206 15.53 2.69 16.93
N GLY A 207 14.20 2.79 16.78
CA GLY A 207 13.31 1.64 16.89
C GLY A 207 11.97 1.79 16.20
N ILE A 208 10.92 1.33 16.89
CA ILE A 208 9.54 1.35 16.39
C ILE A 208 8.79 2.45 17.15
N ALA A 209 8.33 3.47 16.44
CA ALA A 209 7.57 4.57 17.00
C ALA A 209 6.13 4.13 17.35
N LEU A 210 5.51 3.35 16.46
CA LEU A 210 4.17 2.79 16.65
C LEU A 210 4.19 1.28 16.41
N LYS A 211 4.02 0.49 17.48
CA LYS A 211 3.82 -0.97 17.43
C LYS A 211 2.33 -1.27 17.49
N ALA A 212 1.73 -1.61 16.37
CA ALA A 212 0.31 -1.91 16.25
C ALA A 212 0.09 -3.28 15.58
N ASN A 213 0.97 -4.25 15.91
CA ASN A 213 0.85 -5.61 15.44
C ASN A 213 -0.44 -6.25 15.97
N ARG A 214 -1.21 -6.92 15.10
CA ARG A 214 -2.49 -7.55 15.44
C ARG A 214 -3.51 -6.60 16.09
N LEU A 215 -3.37 -5.29 15.87
CA LEU A 215 -4.35 -4.30 16.29
C LEU A 215 -5.67 -4.55 15.55
N HIS A 216 -6.78 -4.61 16.30
CA HIS A 216 -8.13 -4.73 15.73
C HIS A 216 -8.89 -3.42 15.88
N ILE A 217 -9.36 -2.85 14.77
CA ILE A 217 -10.13 -1.60 14.75
C ILE A 217 -11.43 -1.86 13.99
N GLY A 218 -12.58 -1.54 14.59
CA GLY A 218 -13.87 -1.63 13.89
C GLY A 218 -14.07 -0.52 12.85
N GLY A 219 -13.57 0.69 13.15
CA GLY A 219 -13.60 1.88 12.30
C GLY A 219 -12.28 2.12 11.53
N ASN A 220 -11.87 3.39 11.48
CA ASN A 220 -10.70 3.84 10.70
C ASN A 220 -9.43 3.91 11.56
N LEU A 221 -8.27 3.68 10.93
CA LEU A 221 -6.98 4.14 11.44
C LEU A 221 -6.64 5.47 10.74
N SER A 222 -6.73 6.59 11.46
CA SER A 222 -6.47 7.93 10.91
C SER A 222 -5.16 8.51 11.41
N CYS A 223 -4.14 8.45 10.56
CA CYS A 223 -2.79 8.98 10.76
C CYS A 223 -2.54 10.23 9.91
N ARG A 224 -3.57 11.07 9.69
CA ARG A 224 -3.47 12.25 8.83
C ARG A 224 -2.48 13.26 9.40
N GLY A 225 -1.49 13.64 8.61
CA GLY A 225 -0.42 14.54 9.05
C GLY A 225 0.45 13.97 10.18
N LEU A 226 0.40 12.66 10.44
CA LEU A 226 1.25 12.00 11.44
C LEU A 226 2.72 12.24 11.11
N VAL A 227 3.52 12.60 12.11
CA VAL A 227 4.98 12.61 12.02
C VAL A 227 5.49 11.45 12.86
N ALA A 228 6.17 10.50 12.23
CA ALA A 228 6.75 9.35 12.91
C ALA A 228 8.26 9.25 12.61
N GLU A 229 9.08 9.34 13.65
CA GLU A 229 10.51 9.05 13.58
C GLU A 229 10.77 7.66 14.14
N GLY A 230 11.06 6.69 13.27
CA GLY A 230 11.10 5.27 13.58
C GLY A 230 10.08 4.49 12.76
N THR A 231 10.07 3.18 12.90
CA THR A 231 9.14 2.32 12.14
C THR A 231 7.69 2.49 12.65
N VAL A 232 6.74 2.56 11.72
CA VAL A 232 5.31 2.30 11.99
C VAL A 232 5.01 0.84 11.60
N ASP A 233 4.66 0.02 12.58
CA ASP A 233 4.43 -1.42 12.41
C ASP A 233 2.95 -1.78 12.60
N LEU A 234 2.32 -2.23 11.52
CA LEU A 234 0.92 -2.65 11.42
C LEU A 234 0.80 -4.13 11.01
N CYS A 235 1.80 -4.97 11.28
CA CYS A 235 1.73 -6.36 10.85
C CYS A 235 0.51 -7.08 11.43
N ASP A 236 -0.22 -7.77 10.56
CA ASP A 236 -1.41 -8.56 10.87
C ASP A 236 -2.54 -7.74 11.55
N ALA A 237 -2.50 -6.41 11.44
CA ALA A 237 -3.58 -5.55 11.91
C ALA A 237 -4.83 -5.71 11.05
N ARG A 238 -6.00 -5.50 11.65
CA ARG A 238 -7.30 -5.55 10.98
C ARG A 238 -8.04 -4.23 11.18
N VAL A 239 -8.30 -3.53 10.09
CA VAL A 239 -8.98 -2.23 10.09
C VAL A 239 -10.29 -2.38 9.34
N GLY A 240 -11.43 -2.32 10.03
CA GLY A 240 -12.75 -2.47 9.40
C GLY A 240 -13.09 -1.37 8.40
N GLY A 241 -12.57 -0.16 8.65
CA GLY A 241 -12.62 1.00 7.76
C GLY A 241 -11.35 1.18 6.92
N GLY A 242 -10.91 2.42 6.76
CA GLY A 242 -9.70 2.80 6.02
C GLY A 242 -8.48 3.01 6.91
N ALA A 243 -7.30 2.77 6.35
CA ALA A 243 -6.01 3.17 6.89
C ALA A 243 -5.54 4.43 6.15
N LEU A 244 -5.62 5.57 6.85
CA LEU A 244 -5.55 6.90 6.27
C LEU A 244 -4.25 7.59 6.70
N PHE A 245 -3.31 7.77 5.78
CA PHE A 245 -1.99 8.37 5.97
C PHE A 245 -1.83 9.67 5.18
N GLU A 246 -2.92 10.39 4.89
CA GLU A 246 -2.84 11.60 4.08
C GLU A 246 -1.93 12.65 4.74
N GLY A 247 -0.93 13.14 4.01
CA GLY A 247 0.06 14.09 4.51
C GLY A 247 0.98 13.59 5.62
N ALA A 248 1.03 12.30 5.92
CA ALA A 248 1.91 11.76 6.96
C ALA A 248 3.39 11.76 6.52
N SER A 249 4.30 12.02 7.46
CA SER A 249 5.75 11.96 7.27
C SER A 249 6.34 10.85 8.14
N LEU A 250 6.80 9.78 7.49
CA LEU A 250 7.41 8.63 8.14
C LEU A 250 8.91 8.61 7.81
N THR A 251 9.76 8.67 8.83
CA THR A 251 11.21 8.70 8.65
C THR A 251 11.85 7.67 9.55
N THR A 252 12.80 6.89 9.04
CA THR A 252 13.54 5.94 9.87
C THR A 252 15.00 5.87 9.43
N GLU A 253 15.92 5.76 10.38
CA GLU A 253 17.35 5.51 10.07
C GLU A 253 17.58 4.04 9.69
N HIS A 254 16.74 3.15 10.21
CA HIS A 254 16.89 1.70 10.06
C HIS A 254 15.56 1.03 9.74
N GLY A 255 15.57 0.06 8.82
CA GLY A 255 14.40 -0.73 8.47
C GLY A 255 13.34 0.00 7.62
N PRO A 256 12.11 -0.53 7.54
CA PRO A 256 11.00 0.09 6.82
C PRO A 256 10.38 1.24 7.62
N ALA A 257 10.05 2.35 6.96
CA ALA A 257 9.29 3.44 7.58
C ALA A 257 7.85 3.01 7.88
N LEU A 258 7.25 2.23 6.98
CA LEU A 258 5.93 1.59 7.17
C LEU A 258 6.03 0.09 6.92
N ARG A 259 5.74 -0.72 7.94
CA ARG A 259 5.65 -2.18 7.84
C ARG A 259 4.21 -2.60 8.07
N ALA A 260 3.53 -3.11 7.04
CA ALA A 260 2.15 -3.57 7.15
C ALA A 260 2.00 -4.93 6.48
N HIS A 261 2.80 -5.92 6.90
CA HIS A 261 2.67 -7.27 6.38
C HIS A 261 1.36 -7.89 6.85
N GLY A 262 0.57 -8.50 5.96
CA GLY A 262 -0.65 -9.21 6.38
C GLY A 262 -1.80 -8.31 6.86
N ILE A 263 -1.71 -6.98 6.69
CA ILE A 263 -2.79 -6.08 7.09
C ILE A 263 -4.05 -6.35 6.25
N ASP A 264 -5.20 -6.37 6.91
CA ASP A 264 -6.52 -6.41 6.29
C ASP A 264 -7.23 -5.07 6.49
N VAL A 265 -7.55 -4.39 5.39
CA VAL A 265 -8.18 -3.08 5.38
C VAL A 265 -9.50 -3.16 4.64
N GLY A 266 -10.57 -2.89 5.38
CA GLY A 266 -11.92 -2.94 4.86
C GLY A 266 -12.17 -1.88 3.79
N ALA A 267 -11.61 -0.68 3.84
CA ALA A 267 -11.87 0.32 2.82
C ALA A 267 -10.63 0.57 1.95
N VAL A 268 -9.91 1.64 2.26
CA VAL A 268 -8.79 2.15 1.48
C VAL A 268 -7.54 2.21 2.34
N LEU A 269 -6.39 1.93 1.73
CA LEU A 269 -5.08 2.30 2.26
C LEU A 269 -4.65 3.56 1.50
N ASN A 270 -4.77 4.71 2.16
CA ASN A 270 -4.61 6.01 1.53
C ASN A 270 -3.30 6.70 1.97
N CYS A 271 -2.27 6.64 1.13
CA CYS A 271 -0.98 7.31 1.31
C CYS A 271 -0.87 8.47 0.31
N CYS A 272 -1.84 9.39 0.31
CA CYS A 272 -1.95 10.45 -0.68
C CYS A 272 -1.75 11.84 -0.07
N ASP A 273 -1.81 12.89 -0.89
CA ASP A 273 -1.80 14.30 -0.46
C ASP A 273 -0.58 14.66 0.42
N GLY A 274 0.63 14.53 -0.15
CA GLY A 274 1.88 14.90 0.53
C GLY A 274 2.46 13.85 1.48
N PHE A 275 1.95 12.60 1.45
CA PHE A 275 2.58 11.48 2.18
C PHE A 275 4.07 11.36 1.81
N THR A 276 4.93 11.35 2.82
CA THR A 276 6.39 11.24 2.66
C THR A 276 6.92 10.07 3.48
N ALA A 277 7.63 9.15 2.83
CA ALA A 277 8.34 8.06 3.50
C ALA A 277 9.83 8.13 3.18
N ARG A 278 10.66 8.46 4.18
CA ARG A 278 12.13 8.30 4.12
C ARG A 278 12.48 6.95 4.72
N GLY A 279 12.53 5.95 3.85
CA GLY A 279 12.62 4.54 4.24
C GLY A 279 11.59 3.68 3.48
N ARG A 280 11.81 2.37 3.51
CA ARG A 280 10.98 1.42 2.74
C ARG A 280 9.53 1.39 3.21
N VAL A 281 8.61 1.29 2.27
CA VAL A 281 7.20 0.97 2.49
C VAL A 281 6.97 -0.51 2.18
N SER A 282 6.66 -1.31 3.20
CA SER A 282 6.55 -2.77 3.11
C SER A 282 5.11 -3.25 3.34
N LEU A 283 4.38 -3.45 2.25
CA LEU A 283 3.00 -3.91 2.16
C LEU A 283 2.90 -5.34 1.58
N SER A 284 3.57 -6.32 2.18
CA SER A 284 3.50 -7.70 1.67
C SER A 284 2.26 -8.44 2.19
N SER A 285 1.64 -9.28 1.37
CA SER A 285 0.47 -10.11 1.72
C SER A 285 -0.73 -9.31 2.26
N ILE A 286 -0.96 -8.10 1.75
CA ILE A 286 -2.05 -7.24 2.23
C ILE A 286 -3.36 -7.54 1.50
N THR A 287 -4.47 -7.35 2.21
CA THR A 287 -5.82 -7.37 1.62
C THR A 287 -6.45 -6.01 1.83
N VAL A 288 -6.82 -5.32 0.74
CA VAL A 288 -7.48 -4.02 0.80
C VAL A 288 -8.71 -4.08 -0.09
N ARG A 289 -9.91 -3.90 0.47
CA ARG A 289 -11.14 -4.12 -0.29
C ARG A 289 -11.27 -3.20 -1.50
N SER A 290 -10.85 -1.95 -1.39
CA SER A 290 -11.06 -0.93 -2.41
C SER A 290 -9.76 -0.49 -3.07
N ARG A 291 -9.02 0.44 -2.46
CA ARG A 291 -7.91 1.13 -3.14
C ARG A 291 -6.68 1.25 -2.25
N VAL A 292 -5.52 1.02 -2.86
CA VAL A 292 -4.21 1.43 -2.35
C VAL A 292 -3.76 2.66 -3.16
N CYS A 293 -3.64 3.82 -2.52
CA CYS A 293 -3.37 5.10 -3.17
C CYS A 293 -1.99 5.64 -2.74
N PHE A 294 -1.17 6.05 -3.72
CA PHE A 294 0.11 6.77 -3.56
C PHE A 294 0.18 8.05 -4.42
N HIS A 295 -0.98 8.67 -4.67
CA HIS A 295 -1.08 9.94 -5.37
C HIS A 295 -0.35 11.07 -4.64
N ASP A 296 0.55 11.77 -5.32
CA ASP A 296 1.38 12.86 -4.76
C ASP A 296 2.28 12.43 -3.57
N ALA A 297 2.48 11.12 -3.41
CA ALA A 297 3.41 10.58 -2.42
C ALA A 297 4.87 10.76 -2.84
N VAL A 298 5.75 10.88 -1.85
CA VAL A 298 7.21 10.82 -2.00
C VAL A 298 7.74 9.66 -1.18
N ILE A 299 8.38 8.71 -1.86
CA ILE A 299 9.08 7.59 -1.22
C ILE A 299 10.55 7.74 -1.58
N ASP A 300 11.35 8.07 -0.57
CA ASP A 300 12.77 8.33 -0.71
C ASP A 300 13.56 7.23 -0.01
N VAL A 301 14.29 6.46 -0.81
CA VAL A 301 15.23 5.43 -0.36
C VAL A 301 16.46 5.42 -1.28
N PRO A 302 17.61 4.87 -0.83
CA PRO A 302 18.76 4.67 -1.71
C PRO A 302 18.41 3.80 -2.92
N SER A 303 18.97 4.13 -4.09
CA SER A 303 18.60 3.58 -5.42
C SER A 303 18.65 2.06 -5.57
N ASP A 304 19.41 1.36 -4.70
CA ASP A 304 19.55 -0.11 -4.74
C ASP A 304 18.68 -0.85 -3.72
N THR A 305 17.78 -0.14 -3.04
CA THR A 305 16.92 -0.74 -2.02
C THR A 305 15.47 -0.88 -2.51
N PRO A 306 14.72 -1.88 -2.01
CA PRO A 306 13.28 -1.93 -2.22
C PRO A 306 12.65 -0.70 -1.57
N ALA A 307 12.01 0.14 -2.39
CA ALA A 307 11.32 1.35 -1.96
C ALA A 307 9.89 1.03 -1.53
N LEU A 308 9.16 0.30 -2.39
CA LEU A 308 7.80 -0.15 -2.15
C LEU A 308 7.69 -1.64 -2.47
N THR A 309 7.36 -2.46 -1.48
CA THR A 309 7.06 -3.87 -1.71
C THR A 309 5.58 -4.12 -1.46
N CYS A 310 4.83 -4.48 -2.49
CA CYS A 310 3.43 -4.87 -2.44
C CYS A 310 3.26 -6.25 -3.07
N ARG A 311 3.87 -7.27 -2.46
CA ARG A 311 3.90 -8.65 -2.97
C ARG A 311 2.73 -9.46 -2.47
N ARG A 312 2.25 -10.43 -3.25
CA ARG A 312 1.18 -11.37 -2.85
C ARG A 312 -0.06 -10.66 -2.29
N SER A 313 -0.36 -9.48 -2.81
CA SER A 313 -1.39 -8.60 -2.25
C SER A 313 -2.65 -8.58 -3.11
N THR A 314 -3.78 -8.17 -2.55
CA THR A 314 -5.06 -8.09 -3.27
C THR A 314 -5.73 -6.75 -3.01
N ALA A 315 -6.12 -6.04 -4.08
CA ALA A 315 -6.93 -4.82 -4.01
C ALA A 315 -7.76 -4.61 -5.28
N SER A 316 -8.86 -3.85 -5.24
CA SER A 316 -9.54 -3.48 -6.50
C SER A 316 -8.70 -2.51 -7.31
N GLU A 317 -8.09 -1.50 -6.69
CA GLU A 317 -7.26 -0.52 -7.39
C GLU A 317 -5.92 -0.29 -6.67
N LEU A 318 -4.82 -0.25 -7.43
CA LEU A 318 -3.53 0.28 -6.99
C LEU A 318 -3.18 1.51 -7.84
N ALA A 319 -3.06 2.66 -7.20
CA ALA A 319 -2.70 3.93 -7.85
C ALA A 319 -1.30 4.37 -7.44
N LEU A 320 -0.34 4.21 -8.36
CA LEU A 320 1.06 4.63 -8.22
C LEU A 320 1.33 5.85 -9.09
N THR A 321 0.84 7.01 -8.64
CA THR A 321 1.03 8.32 -9.30
C THR A 321 1.74 9.27 -8.32
N THR A 322 2.98 8.93 -7.99
CA THR A 322 3.82 9.68 -7.04
C THR A 322 4.23 11.03 -7.62
N ARG A 323 4.63 11.96 -6.75
CA ARG A 323 5.07 13.31 -7.14
C ARG A 323 6.38 13.29 -7.94
N GLU A 324 7.28 12.42 -7.52
CA GLU A 324 8.53 12.11 -8.22
C GLU A 324 8.56 10.59 -8.49
N PRO A 325 9.24 10.12 -9.55
CA PRO A 325 9.46 8.70 -9.75
C PRO A 325 10.13 8.09 -8.50
N VAL A 326 9.62 6.94 -8.05
CA VAL A 326 10.16 6.27 -6.87
C VAL A 326 11.62 5.89 -7.11
N ARG A 327 12.54 6.42 -6.28
CA ARG A 327 13.96 6.04 -6.31
C ARG A 327 14.09 4.69 -5.61
N GLY A 328 14.50 3.65 -6.34
CA GLY A 328 14.59 2.28 -5.82
C GLY A 328 13.62 1.31 -6.48
N THR A 329 13.57 0.07 -5.96
CA THR A 329 12.77 -1.00 -6.59
C THR A 329 11.33 -0.99 -6.08
N VAL A 330 10.37 -1.04 -7.00
CA VAL A 330 8.96 -1.35 -6.70
C VAL A 330 8.67 -2.80 -7.03
N ASP A 331 8.30 -3.59 -6.03
CA ASP A 331 8.01 -5.01 -6.18
C ASP A 331 6.52 -5.27 -5.99
N LEU A 332 5.82 -5.59 -7.08
CA LEU A 332 4.40 -5.92 -7.08
C LEU A 332 4.14 -7.42 -7.23
N SER A 333 5.17 -8.28 -7.15
CA SER A 333 5.06 -9.67 -7.60
C SER A 333 3.93 -10.45 -6.90
N HIS A 334 3.22 -11.27 -7.69
CA HIS A 334 2.06 -12.07 -7.27
C HIS A 334 0.84 -11.27 -6.76
N THR A 335 0.71 -10.00 -7.13
CA THR A 335 -0.42 -9.15 -6.71
C THR A 335 -1.58 -9.21 -7.69
N ARG A 336 -2.81 -9.22 -7.14
CA ARG A 336 -4.06 -9.27 -7.87
C ARG A 336 -4.80 -7.95 -7.75
N LEU A 337 -5.09 -7.34 -8.89
CA LEU A 337 -5.74 -6.05 -9.01
C LEU A 337 -6.91 -6.12 -9.98
N THR A 338 -7.91 -5.26 -9.84
CA THR A 338 -8.84 -4.99 -10.95
C THR A 338 -8.24 -3.89 -11.84
N VAL A 339 -7.73 -2.82 -11.22
CA VAL A 339 -7.17 -1.66 -11.89
C VAL A 339 -5.77 -1.37 -11.36
N LEU A 340 -4.80 -1.29 -12.26
CA LEU A 340 -3.47 -0.74 -11.99
C LEU A 340 -3.39 0.64 -12.62
N ARG A 341 -3.11 1.69 -11.84
CA ARG A 341 -3.00 3.07 -12.33
C ARG A 341 -1.58 3.57 -12.12
N GLY A 342 -0.97 4.06 -13.20
CA GLY A 342 0.36 4.68 -13.19
C GLY A 342 0.73 5.16 -14.58
N THR A 343 1.37 6.32 -14.67
CA THR A 343 1.87 6.91 -15.92
C THR A 343 3.32 6.44 -16.17
N PRO A 344 3.80 6.38 -17.42
CA PRO A 344 5.19 6.01 -17.72
C PRO A 344 6.23 6.80 -16.91
N ASP A 345 5.92 8.05 -16.59
CA ASP A 345 6.78 8.97 -15.84
C ASP A 345 6.73 8.74 -14.32
N SER A 346 5.68 8.12 -13.78
CA SER A 346 5.57 7.84 -12.33
C SER A 346 6.19 6.50 -11.92
N TRP A 347 6.50 5.62 -12.89
CA TRP A 347 7.12 4.33 -12.61
C TRP A 347 8.61 4.47 -12.27
N PRO A 348 9.12 3.70 -11.30
CA PRO A 348 10.54 3.66 -10.97
C PRO A 348 11.37 3.10 -12.13
N ASP A 349 12.69 3.25 -12.03
CA ASP A 349 13.66 2.64 -12.94
C ASP A 349 13.71 1.12 -12.83
N THR A 350 13.40 0.58 -11.64
CA THR A 350 13.40 -0.86 -11.37
C THR A 350 12.03 -1.29 -10.85
N VAL A 351 11.35 -2.18 -11.58
CA VAL A 351 10.02 -2.69 -11.20
C VAL A 351 9.89 -4.19 -11.45
N ARG A 352 9.31 -4.90 -10.48
CA ARG A 352 8.96 -6.31 -10.61
C ARG A 352 7.46 -6.47 -10.76
N LEU A 353 7.05 -7.03 -11.89
CA LEU A 353 5.65 -7.27 -12.26
C LEU A 353 5.36 -8.76 -12.45
N GLU A 354 6.23 -9.64 -11.92
CA GLU A 354 6.08 -11.08 -12.07
C GLU A 354 4.77 -11.56 -11.44
N ALA A 355 4.00 -12.34 -12.21
CA ALA A 355 2.74 -12.92 -11.78
C ALA A 355 1.71 -11.89 -11.27
N VAL A 356 1.84 -10.62 -11.69
CA VAL A 356 0.81 -9.61 -11.44
C VAL A 356 -0.35 -9.85 -12.38
N VAL A 357 -1.57 -9.77 -11.85
CA VAL A 357 -2.82 -9.91 -12.60
C VAL A 357 -3.64 -8.63 -12.42
N TYR A 358 -4.09 -8.03 -13.52
CA TYR A 358 -4.95 -6.85 -13.55
C TYR A 358 -5.87 -6.85 -14.77
N ASP A 359 -7.09 -6.34 -14.62
CA ASP A 359 -8.03 -6.24 -15.75
C ASP A 359 -7.72 -5.02 -16.61
N SER A 360 -7.35 -3.90 -15.98
CA SER A 360 -7.11 -2.61 -16.63
C SER A 360 -5.82 -1.94 -16.17
N LEU A 361 -5.07 -1.35 -17.10
CA LEU A 361 -3.90 -0.51 -16.83
C LEU A 361 -4.19 0.94 -17.27
N LEU A 362 -4.39 1.85 -16.30
CA LEU A 362 -4.79 3.23 -16.54
C LEU A 362 -3.62 4.23 -16.39
N PRO A 363 -3.63 5.36 -17.12
CA PRO A 363 -4.53 5.67 -18.24
C PRO A 363 -4.31 4.73 -19.44
N GLN A 364 -5.31 4.60 -20.32
CA GLN A 364 -5.18 3.81 -21.54
C GLN A 364 -4.18 4.50 -22.48
N LEU A 365 -3.06 3.84 -22.79
CA LEU A 365 -1.99 4.36 -23.62
C LEU A 365 -1.63 3.32 -24.70
N PRO A 366 -1.05 3.73 -25.84
CA PRO A 366 -0.56 2.78 -26.85
C PRO A 366 0.49 1.82 -26.29
N ALA A 367 0.52 0.58 -26.79
CA ALA A 367 1.42 -0.47 -26.29
C ALA A 367 2.90 -0.05 -26.28
N VAL A 368 3.32 0.72 -27.28
CA VAL A 368 4.70 1.20 -27.44
C VAL A 368 5.16 2.02 -26.24
N GLN A 369 4.27 2.78 -25.60
CA GLN A 369 4.60 3.58 -24.42
C GLN A 369 4.66 2.75 -23.13
N ARG A 370 3.98 1.60 -23.09
CA ARG A 370 3.96 0.70 -21.92
C ARG A 370 5.09 -0.33 -21.93
N LEU A 371 5.55 -0.76 -23.11
CA LEU A 371 6.57 -1.80 -23.25
C LEU A 371 7.89 -1.52 -22.52
N PRO A 372 8.43 -0.28 -22.44
CA PRO A 372 9.65 -0.02 -21.69
C PRO A 372 9.55 -0.44 -20.21
N LEU A 373 8.36 -0.32 -19.61
CA LEU A 373 8.12 -0.73 -18.22
C LEU A 373 8.44 -2.22 -18.00
N LEU A 374 8.09 -3.09 -18.95
CA LEU A 374 8.32 -4.54 -18.86
C LEU A 374 9.79 -4.94 -19.06
N THR A 375 10.68 -3.97 -19.30
CA THR A 375 12.12 -4.20 -19.46
C THR A 375 12.92 -3.74 -18.24
N ARG A 376 12.24 -3.14 -17.26
CA ARG A 376 12.80 -2.62 -16.00
C ARG A 376 12.86 -3.67 -14.88
N ASP A 377 12.62 -4.94 -15.21
CA ASP A 377 12.73 -6.04 -14.25
C ASP A 377 14.22 -6.39 -14.03
N PRO A 378 14.74 -6.33 -12.79
CA PRO A 378 16.14 -6.62 -12.50
C PRO A 378 16.49 -8.10 -12.71
N GLU A 379 15.52 -9.02 -12.68
CA GLU A 379 15.73 -10.46 -12.90
C GLU A 379 15.73 -10.83 -14.40
N GLY A 380 15.47 -9.86 -15.27
CA GLY A 380 15.57 -10.00 -16.72
C GLY A 380 14.24 -10.34 -17.39
N PHE A 381 14.28 -11.16 -18.43
CA PHE A 381 13.10 -11.41 -19.27
C PHE A 381 12.16 -12.45 -18.68
N THR A 382 10.96 -12.02 -18.28
CA THR A 382 9.85 -12.88 -17.88
C THR A 382 8.71 -12.84 -18.92
N PRO A 383 8.18 -13.99 -19.38
CA PRO A 383 7.11 -14.02 -20.39
C PRO A 383 5.73 -13.53 -19.92
N GLN A 384 5.40 -13.72 -18.64
CA GLN A 384 4.05 -13.51 -18.11
C GLN A 384 3.58 -12.04 -18.13
N PRO A 385 4.40 -11.03 -17.77
CA PRO A 385 3.97 -9.63 -17.79
C PRO A 385 3.53 -9.14 -19.18
N TYR A 386 4.14 -9.68 -20.24
CA TYR A 386 3.75 -9.39 -21.63
C TYR A 386 2.40 -10.01 -22.00
N GLU A 387 2.13 -11.25 -21.56
CA GLU A 387 0.83 -11.89 -21.79
C GLU A 387 -0.28 -11.17 -21.04
N GLN A 388 -0.02 -10.76 -19.78
CA GLN A 388 -0.96 -9.99 -18.98
C GLN A 388 -1.33 -8.66 -19.65
N LEU A 389 -0.32 -7.89 -20.09
CA LEU A 389 -0.55 -6.62 -20.77
C LEU A 389 -1.32 -6.80 -22.09
N ALA A 390 -0.98 -7.84 -22.87
CA ALA A 390 -1.70 -8.14 -24.10
C ALA A 390 -3.16 -8.57 -23.84
N ALA A 391 -3.41 -9.31 -22.75
CA ALA A 391 -4.77 -9.68 -22.34
C ALA A 391 -5.59 -8.45 -21.94
N ALA A 392 -5.01 -7.52 -21.17
CA ALA A 392 -5.66 -6.28 -20.79
C ALA A 392 -6.06 -5.44 -22.02
N TYR A 393 -5.19 -5.31 -23.03
CA TYR A 393 -5.53 -4.61 -24.29
C TYR A 393 -6.66 -5.31 -25.06
N ARG A 394 -6.65 -6.65 -25.13
CA ARG A 394 -7.73 -7.40 -25.80
C ARG A 394 -9.08 -7.19 -25.11
N LEU A 395 -9.10 -7.20 -23.78
CA LEU A 395 -10.31 -6.96 -22.99
C LEU A 395 -10.95 -5.59 -23.31
N HIS A 396 -10.13 -4.59 -23.61
CA HIS A 396 -10.59 -3.24 -23.97
C HIS A 396 -10.79 -3.02 -25.47
N GLY A 397 -10.70 -4.07 -26.30
CA GLY A 397 -10.89 -3.97 -27.76
C GLY A 397 -9.66 -3.46 -28.54
N HIS A 398 -8.52 -3.22 -27.88
CA HIS A 398 -7.27 -2.75 -28.50
C HIS A 398 -6.43 -3.92 -29.06
N ASP A 399 -7.01 -4.66 -30.01
CA ASP A 399 -6.40 -5.85 -30.62
C ASP A 399 -5.04 -5.57 -31.29
N GLY A 400 -4.86 -4.39 -31.88
CA GLY A 400 -3.61 -3.98 -32.54
C GLY A 400 -2.46 -3.78 -31.55
N ASP A 401 -2.75 -3.18 -30.39
CA ASP A 401 -1.80 -2.99 -29.30
C ASP A 401 -1.44 -4.33 -28.66
N ALA A 402 -2.43 -5.22 -28.44
CA ALA A 402 -2.18 -6.56 -27.94
C ALA A 402 -1.20 -7.35 -28.83
N ARG A 403 -1.38 -7.30 -30.17
CA ARG A 403 -0.44 -7.90 -31.13
C ARG A 403 0.95 -7.28 -31.04
N THR A 404 1.03 -5.96 -30.82
CA THR A 404 2.30 -5.25 -30.68
C THR A 404 3.06 -5.71 -29.42
N VAL A 405 2.36 -5.93 -28.31
CA VAL A 405 2.94 -6.48 -27.08
C VAL A 405 3.46 -7.90 -27.28
N LEU A 406 2.67 -8.78 -27.90
CA LEU A 406 3.08 -10.16 -28.17
C LEU A 406 4.25 -10.25 -29.16
N LEU A 407 4.31 -9.35 -30.14
CA LEU A 407 5.46 -9.22 -31.02
C LEU A 407 6.72 -8.81 -30.24
N ALA A 408 6.61 -7.85 -29.31
CA ALA A 408 7.71 -7.45 -28.46
C ALA A 408 8.19 -8.61 -27.54
N LYS A 409 7.25 -9.41 -27.01
CA LYS A 409 7.56 -10.64 -26.27
C LYS A 409 8.41 -11.60 -27.10
N GLN A 410 8.01 -11.90 -28.34
CA GLN A 410 8.77 -12.82 -29.21
C GLN A 410 10.18 -12.29 -29.55
N ARG A 411 10.31 -10.98 -29.76
CA ARG A 411 11.62 -10.34 -29.97
C ARG A 411 12.55 -10.47 -28.77
N ARG A 412 12.01 -10.39 -27.56
CA ARG A 412 12.78 -10.62 -26.32
C ARG A 412 13.08 -12.10 -26.10
N LEU A 413 12.12 -13.00 -26.36
CA LEU A 413 12.37 -14.44 -26.32
C LEU A 413 13.50 -14.84 -27.28
N ARG A 414 13.65 -14.15 -28.42
CA ARG A 414 14.77 -14.39 -29.35
C ARG A 414 16.14 -14.28 -28.67
N THR A 415 16.33 -13.36 -27.72
CA THR A 415 17.65 -13.17 -27.10
C THR A 415 18.06 -14.37 -26.24
N THR A 416 17.10 -15.16 -25.76
CA THR A 416 17.35 -16.38 -24.97
C THR A 416 17.59 -17.63 -25.82
N LEU A 417 17.30 -17.59 -27.13
CA LEU A 417 17.48 -18.74 -28.04
C LEU A 417 18.96 -18.95 -28.45
N PRO A 418 19.35 -20.20 -28.79
CA PRO A 418 20.62 -20.48 -29.44
C PRO A 418 20.69 -19.87 -30.86
N TRP A 419 21.90 -19.78 -31.43
CA TRP A 419 22.15 -19.04 -32.67
C TRP A 419 21.28 -19.46 -33.88
N PRO A 420 20.98 -20.76 -34.15
CA PRO A 420 20.14 -21.13 -35.30
C PRO A 420 18.70 -20.65 -35.08
N GLY A 421 18.22 -20.79 -33.84
CA GLY A 421 16.91 -20.28 -33.42
C GLY A 421 16.81 -18.76 -33.57
N ARG A 422 17.89 -18.02 -33.30
CA ARG A 422 17.92 -16.55 -33.49
C ARG A 422 17.77 -16.15 -34.97
N VAL A 423 18.45 -16.85 -35.88
CA VAL A 423 18.38 -16.59 -37.33
C VAL A 423 16.97 -16.89 -37.84
N TRP A 424 16.42 -18.06 -37.50
CA TRP A 424 15.05 -18.44 -37.88
C TRP A 424 14.01 -17.45 -37.34
N SER A 425 14.16 -17.06 -36.07
CA SER A 425 13.30 -16.08 -35.41
C SER A 425 13.40 -14.68 -36.02
N ARG A 426 14.58 -14.28 -36.54
CA ARG A 426 14.73 -13.03 -37.34
C ARG A 426 13.99 -13.12 -38.66
N LEU A 427 14.12 -14.23 -39.37
CA LEU A 427 13.42 -14.46 -40.63
C LEU A 427 11.90 -14.32 -40.42
N GLN A 428 11.34 -14.95 -39.38
CA GLN A 428 9.91 -14.85 -39.06
C GLN A 428 9.43 -13.43 -38.70
N ASP A 429 10.25 -12.61 -38.04
CA ASP A 429 9.89 -11.22 -37.71
C ASP A 429 9.86 -10.33 -38.94
N VAL A 430 10.85 -10.50 -39.84
CA VAL A 430 10.95 -9.74 -41.09
C VAL A 430 9.83 -10.11 -42.05
N THR A 431 9.53 -11.41 -42.22
CA THR A 431 8.55 -11.87 -43.19
C THR A 431 7.11 -11.66 -42.73
N VAL A 432 6.74 -12.22 -41.57
CA VAL A 432 5.32 -12.27 -41.12
C VAL A 432 5.11 -11.64 -39.73
N GLY A 433 6.17 -11.15 -39.08
CA GLY A 433 6.09 -10.63 -37.72
C GLY A 433 5.58 -11.68 -36.72
N TYR A 434 6.04 -12.93 -36.83
CA TYR A 434 5.54 -14.10 -36.08
C TYR A 434 4.03 -14.37 -36.25
N GLY A 435 3.42 -13.92 -37.35
CA GLY A 435 1.98 -14.05 -37.56
C GLY A 435 1.15 -12.93 -36.93
N TYR A 436 1.77 -11.98 -36.21
CA TYR A 436 1.07 -10.82 -35.64
C TYR A 436 0.93 -9.66 -36.63
N ARG A 437 1.68 -9.66 -37.75
CA ARG A 437 1.62 -8.63 -38.80
C ARG A 437 1.50 -9.26 -40.21
N PRO A 438 0.38 -9.92 -40.54
CA PRO A 438 0.22 -10.66 -41.79
C PRO A 438 0.34 -9.79 -43.06
N MET A 439 0.03 -8.49 -42.98
CA MET A 439 0.15 -7.57 -44.11
C MET A 439 1.60 -7.48 -44.65
N ARG A 440 2.61 -7.79 -43.84
CA ARG A 440 4.01 -7.87 -44.31
C ARG A 440 4.21 -8.98 -45.35
N ALA A 441 3.52 -10.11 -45.19
CA ALA A 441 3.58 -11.20 -46.15
C ALA A 441 3.05 -10.78 -47.53
N VAL A 442 1.99 -9.95 -47.56
CA VAL A 442 1.45 -9.38 -48.79
C VAL A 442 2.48 -8.47 -49.47
N TRP A 443 3.14 -7.58 -48.72
CA TRP A 443 4.21 -6.74 -49.29
C TRP A 443 5.38 -7.55 -49.84
N TRP A 444 5.80 -8.61 -49.14
CA TRP A 444 6.82 -9.53 -49.63
C TRP A 444 6.37 -10.29 -50.88
N LEU A 445 5.12 -10.74 -50.93
CA LEU A 445 4.54 -11.38 -52.10
C LEU A 445 4.55 -10.42 -53.30
N CYS A 446 4.12 -9.17 -53.12
CA CYS A 446 4.17 -8.13 -54.14
C CYS A 446 5.60 -7.84 -54.60
N ALA A 447 6.57 -7.76 -53.68
CA ALA A 447 7.97 -7.54 -54.02
C ALA A 447 8.56 -8.71 -54.83
N ILE A 448 8.19 -9.95 -54.48
CA ILE A 448 8.62 -11.15 -55.20
C ILE A 448 7.99 -11.21 -56.59
N VAL A 449 6.70 -10.94 -56.72
CA VAL A 449 6.02 -10.81 -58.02
C VAL A 449 6.71 -9.74 -58.86
N LEU A 450 6.95 -8.54 -58.31
CA LEU A 450 7.65 -7.48 -59.04
C LEU A 450 9.04 -7.92 -59.49
N SER A 451 9.79 -8.62 -58.63
CA SER A 451 11.12 -9.14 -58.97
C SER A 451 11.08 -10.19 -60.09
N GLY A 452 10.10 -11.09 -60.08
CA GLY A 452 9.90 -12.07 -61.15
C GLY A 452 9.51 -11.41 -62.47
N ILE A 453 8.62 -10.41 -62.42
CA ILE A 453 8.25 -9.61 -63.61
C ILE A 453 9.48 -8.98 -64.22
N LEU A 454 10.32 -8.32 -63.42
CA LEU A 454 11.55 -7.70 -63.89
C LEU A 454 12.52 -8.72 -64.47
N LEU A 455 12.70 -9.87 -63.80
CA LEU A 455 13.59 -10.94 -64.23
C LEU A 455 13.17 -11.51 -65.59
N PHE A 456 11.90 -11.91 -65.75
CA PHE A 456 11.40 -12.54 -66.97
C PHE A 456 11.10 -11.56 -68.10
N THR A 457 10.90 -10.27 -67.80
CA THR A 457 10.89 -9.22 -68.83
C THR A 457 12.28 -9.06 -69.44
N ARG A 458 13.33 -9.15 -68.62
CA ARG A 458 14.72 -9.02 -69.08
C ARG A 458 15.22 -10.28 -69.77
N TRP A 459 14.78 -11.46 -69.32
CA TRP A 459 15.20 -12.77 -69.80
C TRP A 459 13.97 -13.69 -70.00
N PRO A 460 13.26 -13.57 -71.14
CA PRO A 460 12.05 -14.35 -71.37
C PRO A 460 12.37 -15.85 -71.53
N PRO A 461 11.60 -16.75 -70.88
CA PRO A 461 11.71 -18.19 -71.06
C PRO A 461 11.31 -18.63 -72.47
N GLN A 462 11.79 -19.80 -72.89
CA GLN A 462 11.52 -20.33 -74.24
C GLN A 462 10.24 -21.17 -74.23
N ALA A 463 9.50 -21.14 -75.35
CA ALA A 463 8.32 -21.97 -75.53
C ALA A 463 8.69 -23.46 -75.52
N VAL A 464 7.86 -24.28 -74.87
CA VAL A 464 8.05 -25.73 -74.79
C VAL A 464 7.66 -26.43 -76.10
N ASP A 465 6.59 -25.96 -76.76
CA ASP A 465 6.15 -26.42 -78.07
C ASP A 465 6.18 -25.25 -79.09
N PRO A 466 6.99 -25.33 -80.15
CA PRO A 466 7.11 -24.26 -81.15
C PRO A 466 5.91 -24.15 -82.11
N GLY A 467 4.92 -25.06 -82.05
CA GLY A 467 3.82 -25.12 -83.01
C GLY A 467 2.94 -23.87 -83.08
N LYS A 468 2.51 -23.33 -81.91
CA LYS A 468 1.76 -22.06 -81.75
C LYS A 468 1.79 -21.57 -80.27
N PRO A 469 2.90 -21.04 -79.75
CA PRO A 469 2.94 -20.60 -78.36
C PRO A 469 2.04 -19.38 -78.13
N PRO A 470 1.34 -19.28 -76.99
CA PRO A 470 0.61 -18.08 -76.60
C PRO A 470 1.57 -16.88 -76.45
N HIS A 471 1.08 -15.64 -76.55
CA HIS A 471 1.92 -14.47 -76.36
C HIS A 471 2.51 -14.42 -74.94
N PHE A 472 3.85 -14.46 -74.83
CA PHE A 472 4.53 -14.40 -73.54
C PHE A 472 4.24 -13.08 -72.83
N GLN A 473 3.75 -13.16 -71.59
CA GLN A 473 3.55 -12.01 -70.72
C GLN A 473 4.23 -12.28 -69.38
N ALA A 474 5.32 -11.57 -69.11
CA ALA A 474 6.12 -11.75 -67.90
C ALA A 474 5.30 -11.60 -66.60
N ALA A 475 4.30 -10.72 -66.59
CA ALA A 475 3.36 -10.55 -65.49
C ALA A 475 2.55 -11.82 -65.21
N ILE A 476 1.85 -12.33 -66.22
CA ILE A 476 1.01 -13.52 -66.11
C ILE A 476 1.86 -14.74 -65.75
N TYR A 477 3.00 -14.91 -66.42
CA TYR A 477 3.94 -16.00 -66.13
C TYR A 477 4.46 -15.96 -64.68
N THR A 478 4.76 -14.76 -64.15
CA THR A 478 5.19 -14.64 -62.76
C THR A 478 4.06 -14.91 -61.78
N PHE A 479 2.82 -14.51 -62.10
CA PHE A 479 1.66 -14.83 -61.29
C PHE A 479 1.40 -16.34 -61.26
N ASP A 480 1.50 -17.05 -62.39
CA ASP A 480 1.39 -18.52 -62.44
C ASP A 480 2.38 -19.19 -61.48
N LEU A 481 3.64 -18.73 -61.49
CA LEU A 481 4.68 -19.29 -60.62
C LEU A 481 4.47 -18.98 -59.14
N VAL A 482 4.02 -17.77 -58.79
CA VAL A 482 3.99 -17.29 -57.39
C VAL A 482 2.63 -17.57 -56.71
N LEU A 483 1.53 -17.61 -57.46
CA LEU A 483 0.17 -17.82 -56.95
C LEU A 483 -0.32 -19.25 -57.26
N PRO A 484 -0.15 -20.21 -56.34
CA PRO A 484 -0.40 -21.63 -56.61
C PRO A 484 -1.87 -22.01 -56.85
N LEU A 485 -2.79 -21.07 -56.70
CA LEU A 485 -4.24 -21.30 -56.77
C LEU A 485 -4.85 -20.84 -58.11
N VAL A 486 -4.08 -20.13 -58.94
CA VAL A 486 -4.58 -19.57 -60.20
C VAL A 486 -3.62 -19.95 -61.32
N ASP A 487 -4.13 -20.73 -62.28
CA ASP A 487 -3.39 -21.10 -63.49
C ASP A 487 -3.93 -20.28 -64.67
N PHE A 488 -3.10 -19.37 -65.18
CA PHE A 488 -3.35 -18.58 -66.38
C PHE A 488 -2.73 -19.21 -67.64
N GLY A 489 -2.10 -20.38 -67.52
CA GLY A 489 -1.65 -21.22 -68.63
C GLY A 489 -0.29 -20.86 -69.25
N GLN A 490 0.46 -19.90 -68.72
CA GLN A 490 1.78 -19.54 -69.26
C GLN A 490 2.90 -20.41 -68.69
N GLU A 491 2.82 -20.87 -67.45
CA GLU A 491 3.81 -21.77 -66.85
C GLU A 491 4.01 -23.05 -67.69
N GLN A 492 2.91 -23.64 -68.16
CA GLN A 492 2.94 -24.87 -68.95
C GLN A 492 3.47 -24.65 -70.38
N ALA A 493 3.32 -23.43 -70.91
CA ALA A 493 3.72 -23.07 -72.27
C ALA A 493 5.19 -22.67 -72.38
N PHE A 494 5.82 -22.20 -71.29
CA PHE A 494 7.16 -21.64 -71.29
C PHE A 494 8.07 -22.23 -70.21
N SER A 495 9.22 -22.77 -70.62
CA SER A 495 10.20 -23.38 -69.71
C SER A 495 11.48 -22.53 -69.62
N PRO A 496 11.88 -22.07 -68.42
CA PRO A 496 13.14 -21.38 -68.22
C PRO A 496 14.29 -22.40 -68.23
N ARG A 497 15.37 -22.10 -68.96
CA ARG A 497 16.57 -22.97 -69.06
C ARG A 497 17.76 -22.37 -68.31
N GLY A 498 18.64 -23.24 -67.81
CA GLY A 498 19.87 -22.84 -67.12
C GLY A 498 19.59 -22.20 -65.76
N GLY A 499 20.29 -21.10 -65.43
CA GLY A 499 20.15 -20.42 -64.13
C GLY A 499 18.73 -19.88 -63.84
N LEU A 500 17.95 -19.57 -64.88
CA LEU A 500 16.56 -19.11 -64.75
C LEU A 500 15.63 -20.20 -64.21
N GLN A 501 15.96 -21.48 -64.42
CA GLN A 501 15.18 -22.59 -63.88
C GLN A 501 15.20 -22.59 -62.35
N TRP A 502 16.38 -22.38 -61.76
CA TRP A 502 16.51 -22.28 -60.30
C TRP A 502 15.81 -21.03 -59.76
N ALA A 503 15.84 -19.92 -60.49
CA ALA A 503 15.11 -18.71 -60.10
C ALA A 503 13.59 -18.96 -60.09
N ALA A 504 13.04 -19.66 -61.10
CA ALA A 504 11.63 -20.04 -61.14
C ALA A 504 11.25 -20.96 -59.95
N VAL A 505 12.06 -21.98 -59.65
CA VAL A 505 11.84 -22.86 -58.48
C VAL A 505 11.84 -22.07 -57.17
N VAL A 506 12.76 -21.12 -57.00
CA VAL A 506 12.80 -20.27 -55.80
C VAL A 506 11.56 -19.38 -55.70
N LEU A 507 11.10 -18.79 -56.80
CA LEU A 507 9.87 -18.00 -56.85
C LEU A 507 8.65 -18.83 -56.46
N VAL A 508 8.53 -20.06 -56.98
CA VAL A 508 7.46 -21.00 -56.62
C VAL A 508 7.50 -21.32 -55.13
N CYS A 509 8.65 -21.74 -54.59
CA CYS A 509 8.76 -22.09 -53.17
C CYS A 509 8.44 -20.91 -52.23
N LEU A 510 8.93 -19.70 -52.55
CA LEU A 510 8.62 -18.50 -51.78
C LEU A 510 7.14 -18.09 -51.91
N GLY A 511 6.57 -18.21 -53.11
CA GLY A 511 5.16 -17.97 -53.39
C GLY A 511 4.26 -18.85 -52.53
N TRP A 512 4.50 -20.16 -52.52
CA TRP A 512 3.78 -21.10 -51.65
C TRP A 512 3.87 -20.73 -50.16
N LEU A 513 5.07 -20.40 -49.67
CA LEU A 513 5.29 -20.07 -48.25
C LEU A 513 4.61 -18.76 -47.84
N LEU A 514 4.64 -17.73 -48.69
CA LEU A 514 4.03 -16.43 -48.40
C LEU A 514 2.52 -16.42 -48.65
N ALA A 515 2.04 -17.11 -49.69
CA ALA A 515 0.61 -17.21 -49.99
C ALA A 515 -0.14 -17.95 -48.87
N THR A 516 0.40 -19.06 -48.37
CA THR A 516 -0.19 -19.81 -47.25
C THR A 516 -0.25 -18.98 -45.96
N THR A 517 0.81 -18.22 -45.66
CA THR A 517 0.84 -17.34 -44.48
C THR A 517 -0.06 -16.11 -44.61
N ALA A 518 -0.14 -15.51 -45.79
CA ALA A 518 -1.07 -14.42 -46.09
C ALA A 518 -2.53 -14.88 -46.02
N ALA A 519 -2.85 -16.05 -46.58
CA ALA A 519 -4.18 -16.65 -46.53
C ALA A 519 -4.61 -16.98 -45.08
N ALA A 520 -3.72 -17.58 -44.29
CA ALA A 520 -3.96 -17.83 -42.87
C ALA A 520 -4.17 -16.53 -42.07
N GLY A 521 -3.45 -15.46 -42.42
CA GLY A 521 -3.60 -14.13 -41.83
C GLY A 521 -4.91 -13.45 -42.21
N ALA A 522 -5.27 -13.47 -43.50
CA ALA A 522 -6.50 -12.87 -44.03
C ALA A 522 -7.75 -13.56 -43.48
N ASN A 523 -7.76 -14.89 -43.38
CA ASN A 523 -8.87 -15.64 -42.81
C ASN A 523 -9.12 -15.29 -41.32
N ARG A 524 -8.05 -15.00 -40.55
CA ARG A 524 -8.19 -14.50 -39.16
C ARG A 524 -8.72 -13.07 -39.08
N MET A 525 -8.48 -12.24 -40.08
CA MET A 525 -9.01 -10.88 -40.14
C MET A 525 -10.48 -10.86 -40.56
N LEU A 526 -10.86 -11.68 -41.55
CA LEU A 526 -12.22 -11.78 -42.07
C LEU A 526 -13.21 -12.39 -41.06
N ARG A 527 -12.75 -13.30 -40.17
CA ARG A 527 -13.59 -13.85 -39.09
C ARG A 527 -13.89 -12.87 -37.94
N ARG A 528 -13.33 -11.66 -37.96
CA ARG A 528 -13.46 -10.66 -36.89
C ARG A 528 -14.13 -9.35 -37.34
N ALA A 529 -14.43 -9.22 -38.64
CA ALA A 529 -15.37 -8.22 -39.17
C ALA A 529 -16.76 -8.86 -39.19
#